data_AF-M6E0X6-F1
#
_entry.id   AF-M6E0X6-F1
#
_cell.length_a   1.000
_cell.length_b   1.000
_cell.length_c   1.000
_cell.angle_alpha   90.00
_cell.angle_beta   90.00
_cell.angle_gamma   90.00
#
_symmetry.space_group_name_H-M   'P 1'
#
loop_
_entity.id
_entity.type
_entity.pdbx_description
1 polymer ?
#
loop_
_entity_poly.entity_id
_entity_poly.type
_entity_poly.pdbx_seq_one_letter_code
_entity_poly.pdbx_strand_id
1 'polypeptide(L)'
;MAVNSSLENVDSRLILFFQDLKRSLPNVYVFESRRSWARQAKLYAACKAGTGSCPAAPPGSSAHQYGRALDVNGFSAEKDRRTIESVLLRHPDVEWGVDWKQSDPPHFQIRNWSKGLSFQDKFLDGGYWVWVVIAIIIIFILNR
;
A
#
# COMPACT_ATOMS: atom_id res chain seq x y z
N MET A 1 -11.30 -9.99 5.51
CA MET A 1 -10.02 -10.30 4.83
C MET A 1 -8.89 -9.93 5.75
N ALA A 2 -7.95 -10.85 5.94
CA ALA A 2 -6.83 -10.69 6.84
C ALA A 2 -5.85 -9.63 6.32
N VAL A 3 -5.15 -8.98 7.25
CA VAL A 3 -3.97 -8.18 6.94
C VAL A 3 -2.87 -9.14 6.51
N ASN A 4 -2.11 -8.78 5.47
CA ASN A 4 -0.94 -9.55 5.04
C ASN A 4 0.32 -8.81 5.48
N SER A 5 1.16 -9.47 6.29
CA SER A 5 2.46 -8.95 6.74
C SER A 5 3.65 -9.64 6.06
N SER A 6 3.39 -10.59 5.14
CA SER A 6 4.43 -11.28 4.37
C SER A 6 5.10 -10.34 3.37
N LEU A 7 6.40 -10.52 3.13
CA LEU A 7 7.13 -9.79 2.10
C LEU A 7 7.06 -10.44 0.71
N GLU A 8 6.23 -11.48 0.56
CA GLU A 8 5.97 -12.11 -0.74
C GLU A 8 5.34 -11.12 -1.73
N ASN A 9 5.88 -11.11 -2.95
CA ASN A 9 5.43 -10.25 -4.05
C ASN A 9 5.44 -8.74 -3.71
N VAL A 10 6.33 -8.34 -2.79
CA VAL A 10 6.68 -6.94 -2.50
C VAL A 10 7.89 -6.53 -3.36
N ASP A 11 7.93 -5.26 -3.76
CA ASP A 11 9.08 -4.68 -4.45
C ASP A 11 10.39 -4.97 -3.69
N SER A 12 11.39 -5.51 -4.38
CA SER A 12 12.67 -5.85 -3.78
C SER A 12 13.36 -4.64 -3.12
N ARG A 13 13.12 -3.43 -3.62
CA ARG A 13 13.68 -2.20 -3.05
C ARG A 13 13.08 -1.89 -1.68
N LEU A 14 11.78 -2.15 -1.49
CA LEU A 14 11.14 -2.05 -0.17
C LEU A 14 11.60 -3.14 0.78
N ILE A 15 11.86 -4.36 0.27
CA ILE A 15 12.41 -5.45 1.09
C ILE A 15 13.81 -5.06 1.60
N LEU A 16 14.68 -4.56 0.72
CA LEU A 16 16.02 -4.09 1.09
C LEU A 16 15.96 -2.93 2.09
N PHE A 17 15.08 -1.95 1.85
CA PHE A 17 14.82 -0.86 2.79
C PHE A 17 14.40 -1.40 4.17
N PHE A 18 13.42 -2.30 4.22
CA PHE A 18 12.93 -2.84 5.49
C PHE A 18 13.99 -3.64 6.25
N GLN A 19 14.82 -4.43 5.55
CA GLN A 19 15.94 -5.15 6.18
C GLN A 19 16.93 -4.18 6.83
N ASP A 20 17.28 -3.10 6.14
CA ASP A 20 18.16 -2.07 6.69
C ASP A 20 17.52 -1.30 7.84
N LEU A 21 16.22 -1.00 7.74
CA LEU A 21 15.47 -0.37 8.82
C LEU A 21 15.44 -1.27 10.06
N LYS A 22 15.21 -2.57 9.89
CA LYS A 22 15.20 -3.56 10.97
C LYS A 22 16.57 -3.71 11.65
N ARG A 23 17.67 -3.55 10.90
CA ARG A 23 19.03 -3.53 11.48
C ARG A 23 19.24 -2.31 12.37
N SER A 24 18.76 -1.14 11.95
CA SER A 24 18.89 0.11 12.70
C SER A 24 17.91 0.22 13.87
N LEU A 25 16.70 -0.34 13.71
CA LEU A 25 15.62 -0.33 14.70
C LEU A 25 15.09 -1.76 14.90
N PRO A 26 15.70 -2.57 15.78
CA PRO A 26 15.37 -3.99 15.91
C PRO A 26 13.92 -4.31 16.28
N ASN A 27 13.17 -3.34 16.82
CA ASN A 27 11.77 -3.53 17.22
C ASN A 27 10.78 -3.37 16.07
N VAL A 28 11.19 -2.87 14.89
CA VAL A 28 10.23 -2.63 13.81
C VAL A 28 9.70 -3.92 13.22
N TYR A 29 8.44 -3.91 12.76
CA TYR A 29 7.85 -5.05 12.08
C TYR A 29 6.86 -4.58 11.01
N VAL A 30 6.70 -5.37 9.95
CA VAL A 30 5.69 -5.11 8.91
C VAL A 30 4.32 -5.41 9.49
N PHE A 31 3.47 -4.39 9.57
CA PHE A 31 2.06 -4.54 9.89
C PHE A 31 1.26 -4.96 8.66
N GLU A 32 1.43 -4.26 7.54
CA GLU A 32 0.75 -4.57 6.29
C GLU A 32 1.67 -4.35 5.09
N SER A 33 1.68 -5.31 4.17
CA SER A 33 2.43 -5.25 2.90
C SER A 33 1.47 -5.16 1.72
N ARG A 34 1.12 -6.29 1.11
CA ARG A 34 0.14 -6.35 0.03
C ARG A 34 -1.28 -6.27 0.56
N ARG A 35 -2.11 -5.50 -0.14
CA ARG A 35 -3.52 -5.32 0.20
C ARG A 35 -4.38 -5.69 -0.99
N SER A 36 -5.33 -6.60 -0.82
CA SER A 36 -6.24 -6.94 -1.91
C SER A 36 -7.18 -5.79 -2.26
N TRP A 37 -7.65 -5.77 -3.52
CA TRP A 37 -8.60 -4.77 -4.00
C TRP A 37 -9.83 -4.64 -3.10
N ALA A 38 -10.44 -5.76 -2.71
CA ALA A 38 -11.64 -5.72 -1.87
C ALA A 38 -11.35 -5.24 -0.43
N ARG A 39 -10.13 -5.38 0.09
CA ARG A 39 -9.75 -4.80 1.39
C ARG A 39 -9.62 -3.29 1.24
N GLN A 40 -9.00 -2.81 0.16
CA GLN A 40 -8.92 -1.39 -0.13
C GLN A 40 -10.32 -0.77 -0.32
N ALA A 41 -11.22 -1.45 -1.04
CA ALA A 41 -12.60 -1.00 -1.21
C ALA A 41 -13.33 -0.88 0.14
N LYS A 42 -13.14 -1.85 1.05
CA LYS A 42 -13.71 -1.80 2.40
C LYS A 42 -13.15 -0.62 3.22
N LEU A 43 -11.84 -0.39 3.19
CA LEU A 43 -11.21 0.75 3.88
C LEU A 43 -11.71 2.09 3.32
N TYR A 44 -11.76 2.20 2.00
CA TYR A 44 -12.25 3.40 1.33
C TYR A 44 -13.71 3.70 1.71
N ALA A 45 -14.57 2.68 1.70
CA ALA A 45 -15.97 2.82 2.12
C ALA A 45 -16.10 3.24 3.60
N ALA A 46 -15.31 2.64 4.51
CA ALA A 46 -15.32 3.00 5.92
C ALA A 46 -14.85 4.44 6.18
N CYS A 47 -13.77 4.87 5.50
CA CYS A 47 -13.32 6.26 5.56
C CYS A 47 -14.40 7.22 5.02
N LYS A 48 -15.04 6.90 3.89
CA LYS A 48 -16.14 7.70 3.32
C LYS A 48 -17.39 7.76 4.22
N ALA A 49 -17.64 6.71 5.00
CA ALA A 49 -18.73 6.65 5.97
C ALA A 49 -18.36 7.28 7.34
N GLY A 50 -17.12 7.75 7.52
CA GLY A 50 -16.65 8.30 8.80
C GLY A 50 -16.45 7.26 9.91
N THR A 51 -16.45 5.97 9.58
CA THR A 51 -16.33 4.86 10.54
C THR A 51 -14.95 4.19 10.52
N GLY A 52 -14.03 4.67 9.67
CA GLY A 52 -12.67 4.16 9.55
C GLY A 52 -11.63 5.26 9.40
N SER A 53 -10.35 4.87 9.44
CA SER A 53 -9.21 5.79 9.32
C SER A 53 -9.10 6.40 7.93
N CYS A 54 -8.85 7.71 7.89
CA CYS A 54 -8.62 8.48 6.67
C CYS A 54 -7.19 9.08 6.69
N PRO A 55 -6.53 9.23 5.53
CA PRO A 55 -7.08 9.05 4.19
C PRO A 55 -7.03 7.58 3.76
N ALA A 56 -8.08 7.12 3.08
CA ALA A 56 -8.04 5.86 2.36
C ALA A 56 -8.07 6.15 0.86
N ALA A 57 -7.10 5.62 0.09
CA ALA A 57 -7.11 5.75 -1.36
C ALA A 57 -8.30 4.97 -1.97
N PRO A 58 -8.86 5.42 -3.10
CA PRO A 58 -9.83 4.61 -3.85
C PRO A 58 -9.25 3.22 -4.20
N PRO A 59 -10.10 2.18 -4.32
CA PRO A 59 -9.63 0.87 -4.73
C PRO A 59 -9.07 0.93 -6.15
N GLY A 60 -7.89 0.35 -6.34
CA GLY A 60 -7.09 0.44 -7.57
C GLY A 60 -6.02 1.52 -7.54
N SER A 61 -6.07 2.43 -6.56
CA SER A 61 -5.18 3.59 -6.43
C SER A 61 -4.28 3.54 -5.20
N SER A 62 -4.14 2.38 -4.55
CA SER A 62 -3.24 2.19 -3.41
C SER A 62 -1.99 1.42 -3.81
N ALA A 63 -0.81 1.93 -3.42
CA ALA A 63 0.47 1.26 -3.64
C ALA A 63 0.54 -0.16 -3.02
N HIS A 64 -0.18 -0.41 -1.93
CA HIS A 64 -0.25 -1.73 -1.32
C HIS A 64 -0.88 -2.79 -2.24
N GLN A 65 -1.79 -2.40 -3.13
CA GLN A 65 -2.41 -3.35 -4.07
C GLN A 65 -1.38 -3.95 -5.02
N TYR A 66 -0.32 -3.20 -5.31
CA TYR A 66 0.71 -3.57 -6.27
C TYR A 66 2.00 -4.04 -5.60
N GLY A 67 2.01 -4.25 -4.29
CA GLY A 67 3.22 -4.60 -3.53
C GLY A 67 4.29 -3.51 -3.53
N ARG A 68 3.88 -2.24 -3.70
CA ARG A 68 4.77 -1.07 -3.76
C ARG A 68 4.69 -0.20 -2.51
N ALA A 69 4.15 -0.73 -1.40
CA ALA A 69 4.14 -0.08 -0.10
C ALA A 69 4.25 -1.09 1.06
N LEU A 70 4.67 -0.58 2.21
CA LEU A 70 4.74 -1.27 3.50
C LEU A 70 4.24 -0.32 4.60
N ASP A 71 3.36 -0.83 5.45
CA ASP A 71 3.06 -0.23 6.75
C ASP A 71 3.93 -0.90 7.79
N VAL A 72 4.80 -0.12 8.44
CA VAL A 72 5.75 -0.58 9.45
C VAL A 72 5.38 0.00 10.81
N ASN A 73 5.37 -0.84 11.84
CA ASN A 73 5.14 -0.44 13.23
C ASN A 73 6.38 -0.73 14.09
N GLY A 74 6.32 -0.39 15.38
CA GLY A 74 7.39 -0.69 16.34
C GLY A 74 8.47 0.38 16.44
N PHE A 75 8.19 1.59 15.96
CA PHE A 75 9.03 2.79 16.11
C PHE A 75 8.18 4.01 16.53
N SER A 76 8.85 5.06 17.01
CA SER A 76 8.27 6.38 17.22
C SER A 76 8.73 7.32 16.12
N ALA A 77 7.79 7.83 15.32
CA ALA A 77 8.11 8.74 14.20
C ALA A 77 8.84 10.02 14.63
N GLU A 78 8.70 10.42 15.90
CA GLU A 78 9.39 11.59 16.48
C GLU A 78 10.79 11.21 16.97
N LYS A 79 10.92 10.16 17.80
CA LYS A 79 12.20 9.79 18.42
C LYS A 79 13.16 9.13 17.43
N ASP A 80 12.64 8.31 16.53
CA ASP A 80 13.43 7.50 15.59
C ASP A 80 13.62 8.21 14.24
N ARG A 81 13.10 9.44 14.08
CA ARG A 81 13.07 10.19 12.81
C ARG A 81 14.42 10.23 12.11
N ARG A 82 15.46 10.66 12.83
CA ARG A 82 16.82 10.80 12.27
C ARG A 82 17.38 9.47 11.80
N THR A 83 17.10 8.39 12.53
CA THR A 83 17.52 7.04 12.16
C THR A 83 16.81 6.60 10.88
N ILE A 84 15.50 6.79 10.79
CA ILE A 84 14.69 6.45 9.61
C ILE A 84 15.15 7.26 8.39
N GLU A 85 15.32 8.57 8.53
CA GLU A 85 15.84 9.46 7.48
C GLU A 85 17.23 9.02 7.01
N SER A 86 18.12 8.61 7.93
CA SER A 86 19.45 8.08 7.57
C SER A 86 19.40 6.79 6.75
N VAL A 87 18.40 5.93 7.01
CA VAL A 87 18.16 4.72 6.20
C VAL A 87 17.61 5.12 4.83
N LEU A 88 16.63 6.03 4.78
CA LEU A 88 16.04 6.51 3.52
C LEU A 88 17.06 7.17 2.58
N LEU A 89 18.12 7.80 3.11
CA LEU A 89 19.21 8.33 2.27
C LEU A 89 19.91 7.25 1.43
N ARG A 90 19.90 5.99 1.89
CA ARG A 90 20.45 4.83 1.16
C ARG A 90 19.43 4.17 0.23
N HIS A 91 18.16 4.55 0.35
CA HIS A 91 17.01 4.03 -0.41
C HIS A 91 16.23 5.18 -1.06
N PRO A 92 16.85 5.95 -1.99
CA PRO A 92 16.31 7.21 -2.49
C PRO A 92 14.99 7.07 -3.27
N ASP A 93 14.67 5.86 -3.71
CA ASP A 93 13.45 5.50 -4.41
C ASP A 93 12.28 5.16 -3.47
N VAL A 94 12.53 5.09 -2.16
CA VAL A 94 11.50 4.97 -1.12
C VAL A 94 11.15 6.35 -0.57
N GLU A 95 9.85 6.57 -0.34
CA GLU A 95 9.34 7.72 0.38
C GLU A 95 8.56 7.30 1.61
N TRP A 96 8.58 8.19 2.60
CA TRP A 96 7.95 8.00 3.89
C TRP A 96 6.74 8.92 4.02
N GLY A 97 5.60 8.36 4.42
CA GLY A 97 4.32 9.07 4.57
C GLY A 97 4.29 10.11 5.69
N VAL A 98 5.33 10.21 6.52
CA VAL A 98 5.37 11.16 7.65
C VAL A 98 5.25 12.61 7.22
N ASP A 99 5.81 12.97 6.05
CA ASP A 99 5.86 14.35 5.56
C ASP A 99 4.73 14.68 4.55
N TRP A 100 3.78 13.77 4.37
CA TRP A 100 2.62 14.04 3.53
C TRP A 100 1.71 15.08 4.17
N LYS A 101 0.96 15.81 3.32
CA LYS A 101 -0.04 16.80 3.77
C LYS A 101 -0.98 16.22 4.84
N GLN A 102 -1.35 14.96 4.66
CA GLN A 102 -1.96 14.15 5.69
C GLN A 102 -0.93 13.09 6.10
N SER A 103 -0.31 13.30 7.25
CA SER A 103 0.77 12.45 7.73
C SER A 103 0.29 11.02 7.96
N ASP A 104 1.04 10.06 7.45
CA ASP A 104 0.84 8.63 7.64
C ASP A 104 2.17 7.97 8.05
N PRO A 105 2.56 8.09 9.33
CA PRO A 105 3.89 7.68 9.78
C PRO A 105 4.21 6.20 9.56
N PRO A 106 3.30 5.22 9.71
CA PRO A 106 3.62 3.82 9.40
C PRO A 106 3.94 3.56 7.93
N HIS A 107 3.48 4.41 7.01
CA HIS A 107 3.46 4.11 5.57
C HIS A 107 4.77 4.46 4.86
N PHE A 108 5.35 3.48 4.17
CA PHE A 108 6.50 3.63 3.27
C PHE A 108 6.12 3.12 1.88
N GLN A 109 6.50 3.81 0.83
CA GLN A 109 6.21 3.36 -0.53
C GLN A 109 7.31 3.71 -1.53
N ILE A 110 7.26 3.05 -2.68
CA ILE A 110 8.06 3.43 -3.83
C ILE A 110 7.61 4.80 -4.35
N ARG A 111 8.55 5.72 -4.54
CA ARG A 111 8.32 7.00 -5.21
C ARG A 111 7.78 6.74 -6.62
N ASN A 112 6.72 7.46 -6.99
CA ASN A 112 6.05 7.26 -8.27
C ASN A 112 5.66 5.79 -8.53
N TRP A 113 5.24 5.04 -7.50
CA TRP A 113 4.94 3.60 -7.58
C TRP A 113 4.03 3.17 -8.74
N SER A 114 3.17 4.07 -9.24
CA SER A 114 2.25 3.79 -10.33
C SER A 114 2.91 3.82 -11.71
N LYS A 115 4.12 4.38 -11.84
CA LYS A 115 4.89 4.38 -13.09
C LYS A 115 5.35 2.96 -13.40
N GLY A 116 5.11 2.52 -14.63
CA GLY A 116 5.52 1.21 -15.11
C GLY A 116 4.55 0.06 -14.80
N LEU A 117 3.40 0.32 -14.16
CA LEU A 117 2.37 -0.70 -14.01
C LEU A 117 1.82 -1.14 -15.37
N SER A 118 1.89 -2.45 -15.62
CA SER A 118 1.36 -3.05 -16.83
C SER A 118 -0.18 -3.03 -16.83
N PHE A 119 -0.78 -3.28 -18.00
CA PHE A 119 -2.22 -3.48 -18.07
C PHE A 119 -2.67 -4.66 -17.20
N GLN A 120 -1.86 -5.74 -17.16
CA GLN A 120 -2.16 -6.93 -16.37
C GLN A 120 -2.20 -6.61 -14.86
N ASP A 121 -1.26 -5.79 -14.37
CA ASP A 121 -1.25 -5.35 -12.96
C ASP A 121 -2.52 -4.57 -12.63
N LYS A 122 -2.88 -3.61 -13.47
CA LYS A 122 -4.10 -2.80 -13.30
C LYS A 122 -5.37 -3.65 -13.41
N PHE A 123 -5.35 -4.69 -14.24
CA PHE A 123 -6.47 -5.58 -14.40
C PHE A 123 -6.70 -6.45 -13.17
N LEU A 124 -5.65 -7.14 -12.70
CA LEU A 124 -5.72 -8.07 -11.59
C LEU A 124 -5.73 -7.36 -10.23
N ASP A 125 -4.69 -6.60 -9.92
CA ASP A 125 -4.50 -5.93 -8.62
C ASP A 125 -5.31 -4.62 -8.54
N GLY A 126 -5.41 -3.91 -9.67
CA GLY A 126 -6.17 -2.66 -9.78
C GLY A 126 -7.69 -2.86 -9.88
N GLY A 127 -8.14 -4.08 -10.16
CA GLY A 127 -9.54 -4.47 -10.12
C GLY A 127 -10.37 -4.14 -11.35
N TYR A 128 -9.76 -3.92 -12.53
CA TYR A 128 -10.56 -3.76 -13.75
C TYR A 128 -11.41 -4.98 -14.08
N TRP A 129 -11.06 -6.17 -13.57
CA TRP A 129 -11.91 -7.36 -13.67
C TRP A 129 -13.32 -7.15 -13.10
N VAL A 130 -13.50 -6.27 -12.11
CA VAL A 130 -14.82 -5.94 -11.54
C VAL A 130 -15.74 -5.34 -12.61
N TRP A 131 -15.22 -4.47 -13.47
CA TRP A 131 -15.99 -3.86 -14.56
C TRP A 131 -16.36 -4.87 -15.63
N VAL A 132 -15.49 -5.85 -15.91
CA VAL A 132 -15.80 -6.95 -16.82
C VAL A 132 -16.96 -7.77 -16.28
N VAL A 133 -16.95 -8.11 -14.99
CA VAL A 133 -18.04 -8.84 -14.34
C VAL A 133 -19.35 -8.05 -14.41
N ILE A 134 -19.32 -6.75 -14.10
CA ILE A 134 -20.50 -5.88 -14.20
C ILE A 134 -21.05 -5.85 -15.63
N ALA A 135 -20.18 -5.68 -16.63
CA ALA A 135 -20.58 -5.66 -18.04
C ALA A 135 -21.25 -6.98 -18.46
N ILE A 136 -20.70 -8.13 -18.07
CA ILE A 136 -21.27 -9.45 -18.34
C ILE A 136 -22.67 -9.58 -17.72
N ILE A 137 -22.85 -9.14 -16.47
CA ILE A 137 -24.15 -9.17 -15.78
C ILE A 137 -25.17 -8.29 -16.53
N ILE A 138 -24.79 -7.08 -16.91
CA ILE A 138 -25.67 -6.17 -17.67
C ILE A 138 -26.09 -6.80 -19.00
N ILE A 139 -25.13 -7.34 -19.77
CA ILE A 139 -25.42 -8.01 -21.05
C ILE A 139 -26.38 -9.17 -20.86
N PHE A 140 -26.19 -9.98 -19.81
CA PHE A 140 -27.06 -11.11 -19.51
C PHE A 140 -28.49 -10.68 -19.14
N ILE A 141 -28.66 -9.57 -18.42
CA ILE A 141 -29.97 -9.02 -18.07
C ILE A 141 -30.67 -8.42 -19.30
N LEU A 142 -29.93 -7.72 -20.16
CA LEU A 142 -30.49 -7.05 -21.35
C LEU A 142 -30.79 -8.00 -22.51
N ASN A 143 -30.13 -9.16 -22.58
CA ASN A 143 -30.41 -10.21 -23.57
C ASN A 143 -31.51 -11.20 -23.11
N ARG A 144 -32.23 -10.89 -22.03
CA ARG A 144 -33.46 -11.57 -21.60
C ARG A 144 -34.67 -10.75 -21.98
#